data_AF-A0A8B9QII3-F1
#
_entry.id   AF-A0A8B9QII3-F1
#
_cell.length_a   1.000
_cell.length_b   1.000
_cell.length_c   1.000
_cell.angle_alpha   90.00
_cell.angle_beta   90.00
_cell.angle_gamma   90.00
#
_symmetry.space_group_name_H-M   'P 1'
#
loop_
_entity.id
_entity.type
_entity.pdbx_description
1 polymer ?
#
loop_
_entity_poly.entity_id
_entity_poly.type
_entity_poly.pdbx_seq_one_letter_code
_entity_poly.pdbx_strand_id
1 'polypeptide(L)'
;ICLCIYCEHAANTSLSLQIYYYADAQTTHTAYPNGLEVLQFPNNQIEKHHPDGTQEIIFPDQTVKCLYSGGLEETFFPDGTVVKVEKNGDKIMVFSNGQKEIHTAQFKRREYPDGTVKTVYSNGRRETKFASGRVRIKDEEGNIILDKK
;
A
#
# COMPACT_ATOMS: atom_id res chain seq x y z
N ILE A 1 -15.66 18.29 23.58
CA ILE A 1 -15.90 19.67 23.01
C ILE A 1 -14.91 19.90 21.87
N CYS A 2 -15.34 20.41 20.70
CA CYS A 2 -14.46 20.82 19.60
C CYS A 2 -14.15 22.31 19.71
N LEU A 3 -12.87 22.69 19.71
CA LEU A 3 -12.41 24.07 19.76
C LEU A 3 -11.73 24.43 18.43
N CYS A 4 -12.19 25.49 17.78
CA CYS A 4 -11.42 26.13 16.70
C CYS A 4 -10.32 26.96 17.37
N ILE A 5 -9.05 26.58 17.14
CA ILE A 5 -7.91 27.18 17.83
C ILE A 5 -7.31 28.33 17.00
N TYR A 6 -7.41 28.29 15.67
CA TYR A 6 -6.79 29.30 14.81
C TYR A 6 -7.50 29.43 13.45
N CYS A 7 -7.68 30.69 13.00
CA CYS A 7 -8.22 31.05 11.69
C CYS A 7 -7.51 32.32 11.18
N GLU A 8 -6.56 32.17 10.26
CA GLU A 8 -5.83 33.31 9.69
C GLU A 8 -6.63 33.92 8.54
N HIS A 9 -7.15 35.13 8.74
CA HIS A 9 -7.85 35.88 7.71
C HIS A 9 -6.83 36.74 6.94
N ALA A 10 -6.29 36.21 5.84
CA ALA A 10 -5.66 37.06 4.84
C ALA A 10 -6.76 37.90 4.17
N ALA A 11 -6.70 39.21 4.35
CA ALA A 11 -7.66 40.13 3.76
C ALA A 11 -7.81 39.87 2.25
N ASN A 12 -9.01 39.47 1.85
CA ASN A 12 -9.54 39.48 0.48
C ASN A 12 -9.30 38.27 -0.46
N THR A 13 -9.18 37.04 0.04
CA THR A 13 -9.43 35.81 -0.76
C THR A 13 -9.95 34.66 0.10
N SER A 14 -10.72 33.75 -0.51
CA SER A 14 -11.31 32.52 0.05
C SER A 14 -10.26 31.46 0.50
N LEU A 15 -9.19 31.86 1.18
CA LEU A 15 -7.97 31.07 1.41
C LEU A 15 -7.59 30.96 2.90
N SER A 16 -8.53 30.68 3.81
CA SER A 16 -8.24 30.55 5.25
C SER A 16 -7.87 29.12 5.65
N LEU A 17 -6.71 28.93 6.29
CA LEU A 17 -6.37 27.72 7.04
C LEU A 17 -7.24 27.62 8.31
N GLN A 18 -7.79 26.44 8.59
CA GLN A 18 -8.62 26.20 9.78
C GLN A 18 -8.00 25.10 10.64
N ILE A 19 -7.88 25.34 11.95
CA ILE A 19 -7.32 24.36 12.90
C ILE A 19 -8.34 24.08 14.01
N TYR A 20 -8.71 22.81 14.14
CA TYR A 20 -9.62 22.28 15.15
C TYR A 20 -8.86 21.36 16.12
N TYR A 21 -9.28 21.38 17.38
CA TYR A 21 -8.83 20.42 18.38
C TYR A 21 -10.01 19.70 19.02
N TYR A 22 -9.99 18.38 18.92
CA TYR A 22 -10.98 17.48 19.50
C TYR A 22 -10.45 16.97 20.84
N ALA A 23 -10.85 17.63 21.93
CA ALA A 23 -10.29 17.37 23.26
C ALA A 23 -10.47 15.91 23.73
N ASP A 24 -11.65 15.32 23.49
CA ASP A 24 -11.98 13.97 23.95
C ASP A 24 -11.10 12.90 23.27
N ALA A 25 -10.73 13.12 22.00
CA ALA A 25 -9.86 12.26 21.21
C ALA A 25 -8.39 12.71 21.21
N GLN A 26 -8.07 13.85 21.83
CA GLN A 26 -6.76 14.51 21.78
C GLN A 26 -6.18 14.61 20.36
N THR A 27 -7.04 14.94 19.39
CA THR A 27 -6.70 14.96 17.97
C THR A 27 -6.74 16.38 17.42
N THR A 28 -5.69 16.77 16.69
CA THR A 28 -5.64 18.03 15.95
C THR A 28 -6.04 17.78 14.51
N HIS A 29 -6.94 18.62 13.99
CA HIS A 29 -7.38 18.57 12.60
C HIS A 29 -7.12 19.92 11.94
N THR A 30 -6.36 19.90 10.85
CA THR A 30 -6.02 21.06 10.03
C THR A 30 -6.68 20.93 8.66
N ALA A 31 -7.57 21.85 8.31
CA ALA A 31 -8.17 21.95 6.99
C ALA A 31 -7.51 23.08 6.19
N TYR A 32 -6.91 22.73 5.06
CA TYR A 32 -6.20 23.65 4.18
C TYR A 32 -7.12 24.23 3.09
N PRO A 33 -6.85 25.45 2.58
CA PRO A 33 -7.67 26.07 1.53
C PRO A 33 -7.78 25.28 0.22
N ASN A 34 -6.79 24.42 -0.07
CA ASN A 34 -6.81 23.55 -1.25
C ASN A 34 -7.68 22.30 -1.06
N GLY A 35 -8.35 22.16 0.09
CA GLY A 35 -9.21 21.02 0.45
C GLY A 35 -8.46 19.82 1.05
N LEU A 36 -7.15 19.92 1.30
CA LEU A 36 -6.43 18.91 2.07
C LEU A 36 -6.85 19.00 3.54
N GLU A 37 -7.20 17.86 4.14
CA GLU A 37 -7.43 17.74 5.58
C GLU A 37 -6.32 16.89 6.20
N VAL A 38 -5.78 17.31 7.34
CA VAL A 38 -4.73 16.59 8.07
C VAL A 38 -5.15 16.36 9.51
N LEU A 39 -5.24 15.10 9.93
CA LEU A 39 -5.51 14.69 11.30
C LEU A 39 -4.22 14.17 11.96
N GLN A 40 -3.95 14.64 13.17
CA GLN A 40 -2.81 14.22 13.98
C GLN A 40 -3.34 13.63 15.30
N PHE A 41 -3.09 12.34 15.50
CA PHE A 41 -3.59 11.55 16.61
C PHE A 41 -2.56 11.46 17.75
N PRO A 42 -2.99 11.20 19.00
CA PRO A 42 -2.08 11.14 20.16
C PRO A 42 -1.10 9.96 20.11
N ASN A 43 -1.38 8.94 19.30
CA ASN A 43 -0.47 7.80 19.09
C ASN A 43 0.63 8.10 18.06
N ASN A 44 0.79 9.34 17.59
CA ASN A 44 1.67 9.77 16.49
C ASN A 44 1.25 9.29 15.10
N GLN A 45 0.05 8.74 14.92
CA GLN A 45 -0.51 8.53 13.60
C GLN A 45 -0.90 9.87 12.98
N ILE A 46 -0.64 10.02 11.69
CA ILE A 46 -1.09 11.18 10.90
C ILE A 46 -1.91 10.65 9.73
N GLU A 47 -3.09 11.23 9.52
CA GLU A 47 -3.89 10.97 8.33
C GLU A 47 -4.01 12.23 7.50
N LYS A 48 -3.86 12.10 6.18
CA LYS A 48 -4.11 13.16 5.21
C LYS A 48 -5.22 12.73 4.29
N HIS A 49 -6.26 13.53 4.15
CA HIS A 49 -7.38 13.27 3.25
C HIS A 49 -7.34 14.32 2.14
N HIS A 50 -7.14 13.87 0.90
CA HIS A 50 -6.95 14.72 -0.26
C HIS A 50 -8.29 14.98 -0.98
N PRO A 51 -8.43 16.11 -1.69
CA PRO A 51 -9.65 16.46 -2.42
C PRO A 51 -10.07 15.45 -3.49
N ASP A 52 -9.12 14.68 -4.05
CA ASP A 52 -9.37 13.65 -5.06
C ASP A 52 -9.86 12.32 -4.46
N GLY A 53 -10.05 12.27 -3.13
CA GLY A 53 -10.47 11.11 -2.37
C GLY A 53 -9.31 10.20 -1.95
N THR A 54 -8.06 10.54 -2.26
CA THR A 54 -6.88 9.80 -1.77
C THR A 54 -6.70 10.04 -0.27
N GLN A 55 -6.39 9.00 0.49
CA GLN A 55 -6.02 9.09 1.90
C GLN A 55 -4.61 8.56 2.12
N GLU A 56 -3.76 9.32 2.81
CA GLU A 56 -2.44 8.87 3.28
C GLU A 56 -2.50 8.66 4.80
N ILE A 57 -2.10 7.49 5.28
CA ILE A 57 -2.01 7.16 6.70
C ILE A 57 -0.54 6.92 7.02
N ILE A 58 0.07 7.78 7.83
CA ILE A 58 1.41 7.61 8.37
C ILE A 58 1.27 7.02 9.76
N PHE A 59 1.72 5.78 9.92
CA PHE A 59 1.70 5.06 11.19
C PHE A 59 2.92 5.45 12.07
N PRO A 60 2.86 5.17 13.38
CA PRO A 60 3.95 5.53 14.31
C PRO A 60 5.28 4.81 14.03
N ASP A 61 5.24 3.68 13.34
CA ASP A 61 6.42 2.95 12.88
C ASP A 61 6.99 3.48 11.56
N GLN A 62 6.47 4.61 11.06
CA GLN A 62 6.79 5.23 9.77
C GLN A 62 6.30 4.45 8.54
N THR A 63 5.49 3.41 8.71
CA THR A 63 4.75 2.80 7.59
C THR A 63 3.78 3.84 7.01
N VAL A 64 3.75 3.97 5.68
CA VAL A 64 2.81 4.85 4.98
C VAL A 64 1.83 4.01 4.18
N LYS A 65 0.53 4.15 4.44
CA LYS A 65 -0.53 3.50 3.67
C LYS A 65 -1.30 4.53 2.86
N CYS A 66 -1.36 4.37 1.55
CA CYS A 66 -2.15 5.19 0.64
C CYS A 66 -3.40 4.42 0.20
N LEU A 67 -4.58 5.01 0.38
CA LEU A 67 -5.86 4.50 -0.10
C LEU A 67 -6.34 5.41 -1.22
N TYR A 68 -6.48 4.88 -2.43
CA TYR A 68 -6.90 5.65 -3.60
C TYR A 68 -8.40 5.45 -3.86
N SER A 69 -9.07 6.48 -4.36
CA SER A 69 -10.51 6.46 -4.69
C SER A 69 -10.91 5.34 -5.65
N GLY A 70 -9.98 4.85 -6.48
CA GLY A 70 -10.16 3.68 -7.35
C GLY A 70 -10.22 2.32 -6.65
N GLY A 71 -10.04 2.26 -5.32
CA GLY A 71 -9.95 1.01 -4.55
C GLY A 71 -8.57 0.35 -4.59
N LEU A 72 -7.57 1.05 -5.14
CA LEU A 72 -6.18 0.67 -5.03
C LEU A 72 -5.66 1.05 -3.64
N GLU A 73 -4.88 0.17 -3.02
CA GLU A 73 -4.15 0.48 -1.79
C GLU A 73 -2.64 0.25 -2.00
N GLU A 74 -1.82 1.16 -1.53
CA GLU A 74 -0.36 1.01 -1.47
C GLU A 74 0.12 1.13 -0.02
N THR A 75 1.13 0.36 0.37
CA THR A 75 1.76 0.43 1.69
C THR A 75 3.27 0.41 1.52
N PHE A 76 3.92 1.43 2.03
CA PHE A 76 5.36 1.64 1.99
C PHE A 76 5.92 1.40 3.39
N PHE A 77 6.76 0.38 3.52
CA PHE A 77 7.39 0.03 4.78
C PHE A 77 8.77 0.72 4.90
N PRO A 78 9.23 1.02 6.12
CA PRO A 78 10.52 1.66 6.34
C PRO A 78 11.73 0.86 5.82
N ASP A 79 11.60 -0.46 5.71
CA ASP A 79 12.63 -1.35 5.19
C ASP A 79 12.77 -1.29 3.65
N GLY A 80 11.91 -0.51 2.97
CA GLY A 80 11.84 -0.39 1.52
C GLY A 80 10.88 -1.38 0.85
N THR A 81 10.20 -2.24 1.63
CA THR A 81 9.15 -3.12 1.09
C THR A 81 7.94 -2.28 0.66
N VAL A 82 7.38 -2.59 -0.50
CA VAL A 82 6.16 -1.96 -1.02
C VAL A 82 5.10 -3.02 -1.26
N VAL A 83 3.90 -2.79 -0.75
CA VAL A 83 2.75 -3.67 -0.94
C VAL A 83 1.67 -2.90 -1.68
N LYS A 84 1.20 -3.46 -2.80
CA LYS A 84 0.11 -2.94 -3.62
C LYS A 84 -1.05 -3.93 -3.57
N VAL A 85 -2.26 -3.48 -3.31
CA VAL A 85 -3.49 -4.28 -3.31
C VAL A 85 -4.47 -3.64 -4.28
N GLU A 86 -4.77 -4.33 -5.37
CA GLU A 86 -5.73 -3.88 -6.38
C GLU A 86 -7.16 -4.05 -5.87
N LYS A 87 -8.12 -3.33 -6.48
CA LYS A 87 -9.55 -3.38 -6.11
C LYS A 87 -10.15 -4.80 -6.14
N ASN A 88 -9.63 -5.68 -6.99
CA ASN A 88 -10.07 -7.06 -7.10
C ASN A 88 -9.48 -7.99 -6.03
N GLY A 89 -8.62 -7.47 -5.14
CA GLY A 89 -7.92 -8.22 -4.09
C GLY A 89 -6.57 -8.80 -4.52
N ASP A 90 -6.15 -8.64 -5.78
CA ASP A 90 -4.82 -9.06 -6.21
C ASP A 90 -3.76 -8.23 -5.49
N LYS A 91 -2.72 -8.90 -4.99
CA LYS A 91 -1.67 -8.29 -4.18
C LYS A 91 -0.31 -8.44 -4.84
N ILE A 92 0.42 -7.34 -4.95
CA ILE A 92 1.82 -7.32 -5.39
C ILE A 92 2.67 -6.84 -4.22
N MET A 93 3.77 -7.53 -3.94
CA MET A 93 4.73 -7.15 -2.90
C MET A 93 6.11 -7.08 -3.53
N VAL A 94 6.81 -5.96 -3.36
CA VAL A 94 8.19 -5.79 -3.81
C VAL A 94 9.03 -5.60 -2.56
N PHE A 95 9.93 -6.54 -2.31
CA PHE A 95 10.85 -6.50 -1.17
C PHE A 95 12.08 -5.65 -1.50
N SER A 96 12.73 -5.13 -0.47
CA SER A 96 13.93 -4.30 -0.60
C SER A 96 15.12 -4.99 -1.27
N ASN A 97 15.16 -6.33 -1.24
CA ASN A 97 16.17 -7.13 -1.95
C ASN A 97 15.86 -7.33 -3.46
N GLY A 98 14.81 -6.69 -3.99
CA GLY A 98 14.38 -6.82 -5.39
C GLY A 98 13.51 -8.05 -5.69
N GLN A 99 13.26 -8.91 -4.70
CA GLN A 99 12.29 -10.00 -4.84
C GLN A 99 10.89 -9.43 -4.98
N LYS A 100 10.06 -10.05 -5.81
CA LYS A 100 8.67 -9.67 -5.98
C LYS A 100 7.75 -10.86 -5.78
N GLU A 101 6.62 -10.64 -5.11
CA GLU A 101 5.54 -11.60 -4.99
C GLU A 101 4.25 -11.06 -5.59
N ILE A 102 3.50 -11.93 -6.26
CA ILE A 102 2.21 -11.64 -6.88
C ILE A 102 1.23 -12.70 -6.40
N HIS A 103 0.19 -12.28 -5.69
CA HIS A 103 -0.86 -13.16 -5.16
C HIS A 103 -2.17 -12.79 -5.85
N THR A 104 -2.76 -13.76 -6.54
CA THR A 104 -4.05 -13.63 -7.21
C THR A 104 -4.95 -14.77 -6.77
N ALA A 105 -6.22 -14.73 -7.15
CA ALA A 105 -7.12 -15.88 -6.96
C ALA A 105 -6.64 -17.16 -7.68
N GLN A 106 -5.85 -17.03 -8.75
CA GLN A 106 -5.45 -18.14 -9.60
C GLN A 106 -4.07 -18.71 -9.25
N PHE A 107 -3.18 -17.89 -8.69
CA PHE A 107 -1.82 -18.31 -8.37
C PHE A 107 -1.13 -17.41 -7.34
N LYS A 108 -0.08 -17.95 -6.73
CA LYS A 108 0.97 -17.21 -6.03
C LYS A 108 2.27 -17.34 -6.80
N ARG A 109 2.87 -16.23 -7.19
CA ARG A 109 4.13 -16.17 -7.93
C ARG A 109 5.17 -15.41 -7.12
N ARG A 110 6.40 -15.91 -7.15
CA ARG A 110 7.59 -15.26 -6.62
C ARG A 110 8.62 -15.11 -7.74
N GLU A 111 9.04 -13.88 -7.97
CA GLU A 111 10.05 -13.48 -8.95
C GLU A 111 11.31 -13.07 -8.17
N TYR A 112 12.44 -13.66 -8.52
CA TYR A 112 13.71 -13.46 -7.85
C TYR A 112 14.61 -12.55 -8.70
N PRO A 113 15.54 -11.80 -8.08
CA PRO A 113 16.45 -10.90 -8.80
C PRO A 113 17.34 -11.60 -9.83
N ASP A 114 17.62 -12.90 -9.66
CA ASP A 114 18.37 -13.71 -10.61
C ASP A 114 17.59 -14.03 -11.89
N GLY A 115 16.30 -13.66 -11.97
CA GLY A 115 15.39 -13.98 -13.07
C GLY A 115 14.62 -15.28 -12.90
N THR A 116 14.86 -16.04 -11.81
CA THR A 116 14.08 -17.23 -11.48
C THR A 116 12.65 -16.82 -11.12
N VAL A 117 11.66 -17.55 -11.63
CA VAL A 117 10.23 -17.34 -11.33
C VAL A 117 9.64 -18.65 -10.84
N LYS A 118 8.99 -18.62 -9.67
CA LYS A 118 8.25 -19.76 -9.11
C LYS A 118 6.78 -19.41 -9.01
N THR A 119 5.90 -20.22 -9.61
CA THR A 119 4.45 -20.05 -9.55
C THR A 119 3.81 -21.29 -8.93
N VAL A 120 2.93 -21.09 -7.96
CA VAL A 120 2.04 -22.11 -7.40
C VAL A 120 0.62 -21.74 -7.79
N TYR A 121 -0.02 -22.60 -8.57
CA TYR A 121 -1.39 -22.40 -9.04
C TYR A 121 -2.40 -22.90 -8.00
N SER A 122 -3.63 -22.38 -8.06
CA SER A 122 -4.74 -22.77 -7.19
C SER A 122 -5.08 -24.26 -7.26
N ASN A 123 -4.81 -24.91 -8.39
CA ASN A 123 -4.95 -26.37 -8.59
C ASN A 123 -3.77 -27.21 -8.08
N GLY A 124 -2.89 -26.64 -7.25
CA GLY A 124 -1.74 -27.35 -6.66
C GLY A 124 -0.51 -27.48 -7.58
N ARG A 125 -0.66 -27.29 -8.90
CA ARG A 125 0.45 -27.33 -9.87
C ARG A 125 1.52 -26.29 -9.52
N ARG A 126 2.79 -26.67 -9.70
CA ARG A 126 3.93 -25.79 -9.41
C ARG A 126 4.81 -25.65 -10.64
N GLU A 127 5.20 -24.44 -10.96
CA GLU A 127 6.09 -24.13 -12.08
C GLU A 127 7.31 -23.36 -11.59
N THR A 128 8.48 -23.73 -12.10
CA THR A 128 9.73 -22.98 -11.93
C THR A 128 10.31 -22.70 -13.30
N LYS A 129 10.41 -21.41 -13.65
CA LYS A 129 11.19 -20.92 -14.79
C LYS A 129 12.52 -20.43 -14.25
N PHE A 130 13.61 -21.02 -14.70
CA PHE A 130 14.95 -20.62 -14.30
C PHE A 130 15.46 -19.51 -15.22
N ALA A 131 16.39 -18.70 -14.70
CA ALA A 131 17.08 -17.67 -15.48
C ALA A 131 17.72 -18.21 -16.77
N SER A 132 18.13 -19.48 -16.77
CA SER A 132 18.71 -20.16 -17.93
C SER A 132 17.72 -20.48 -19.05
N GLY A 133 16.42 -20.19 -18.87
CA GLY A 133 15.35 -20.58 -19.79
C GLY A 133 14.72 -21.95 -19.51
N ARG A 134 15.34 -22.77 -18.65
CA ARG A 134 14.80 -24.08 -18.25
C ARG A 134 13.45 -23.89 -17.56
N VAL A 135 12.48 -24.73 -17.89
CA VAL A 135 11.15 -24.75 -17.28
C VAL A 135 10.88 -26.12 -16.68
N ARG A 136 10.59 -26.15 -15.38
CA ARG A 136 10.19 -27.37 -14.67
C ARG A 136 8.81 -27.21 -14.07
N ILE A 137 7.96 -28.19 -14.32
CA ILE A 137 6.57 -28.22 -13.87
C ILE A 137 6.30 -29.49 -13.09
N LYS A 138 5.64 -29.33 -11.95
CA LYS A 138 5.18 -30.40 -11.09
C LYS A 138 3.66 -30.37 -10.95
N ASP A 139 3.05 -31.54 -10.83
CA ASP A 139 1.65 -31.67 -10.43
C ASP A 139 1.45 -31.35 -8.93
N GLU A 140 0.24 -31.57 -8.42
CA GLU A 140 -0.13 -31.31 -7.02
C GLU A 140 0.60 -32.23 -6.02
N GLU A 141 0.89 -33.47 -6.42
CA GLU A 141 1.63 -34.46 -5.63
C GLU A 141 3.15 -34.19 -5.61
N GLY A 142 3.62 -33.37 -6.55
CA GLY A 142 5.02 -32.98 -6.68
C GLY A 142 5.82 -33.80 -7.70
N ASN A 143 5.15 -34.67 -8.47
CA ASN A 143 5.75 -35.41 -9.57
C ASN A 143 6.08 -34.46 -10.72
N ILE A 144 7.19 -34.72 -11.42
CA ILE A 144 7.61 -33.88 -12.56
C ILE A 144 6.78 -34.26 -13.78
N ILE A 145 6.00 -33.32 -14.30
CA ILE A 145 5.20 -33.51 -15.53
C ILE A 145 5.84 -32.84 -16.76
N LEU A 146 6.77 -31.89 -16.54
CA LEU A 146 7.57 -31.29 -17.60
C LEU A 146 8.93 -30.85 -17.03
N ASP A 147 10.00 -31.10 -17.78
CA ASP A 147 11.33 -30.53 -17.53
C ASP A 147 12.00 -30.24 -18.87
N LYS A 148 11.88 -28.99 -19.34
CA LYS A 148 12.40 -28.53 -20.62
C LYS A 148 13.61 -27.62 -20.36
N LYS A 149 14.74 -27.91 -21.01
CA LYS A 149 15.91 -27.04 -21.00
C LYS A 149 15.79 -25.93 -22.03
#